data_AF-B5LMU9-F1
#
_entry.id   AF-B5LMU9-F1
#
_cell.length_a   1.000
_cell.length_b   1.000
_cell.length_c   1.000
_cell.angle_alpha   90.00
_cell.angle_beta   90.00
_cell.angle_gamma   90.00
#
_symmetry.space_group_name_H-M   'P 1'
#
loop_
_entity.id
_entity.type
_entity.pdbx_description
1 polymer ?
#
loop_
_entity_poly.entity_id
_entity_poly.type
_entity_poly.pdbx_seq_one_letter_code
_entity_poly.pdbx_strand_id
1 'polypeptide(L)'
;MKKQIFTLDELQLDTNASPFVFVDYLAWSVPYASFRHAHKSDLSSLIWAPLPKPDYRMARTPEQKEKLIELYKQKWNVAMMERLEVFCLHVLGLRMSPWRDKGLYGYENSCHLMSKYSNKHVGFVALGGNRNTCYFQIEGVGCRTVLEHTSLFRL
;
A
#
# COMPACT_ATOMS: atom_id res chain seq x y z
N MET A 1 -0.65 -19.97 26.18
CA MET A 1 0.13 -20.35 24.98
C MET A 1 1.61 -20.27 25.34
N LYS A 2 2.36 -21.38 25.28
CA LYS A 2 3.81 -21.36 25.50
C LYS A 2 4.46 -20.72 24.26
N LYS A 3 5.33 -19.71 24.44
CA LYS A 3 6.16 -19.18 23.36
C LYS A 3 7.07 -20.32 22.87
N GLN A 4 6.93 -20.69 21.60
CA GLN A 4 7.90 -21.54 20.93
C GLN A 4 9.15 -20.68 20.69
N ILE A 5 10.22 -20.98 21.42
CA ILE A 5 11.53 -20.37 21.23
C ILE A 5 12.30 -21.35 20.37
N PHE A 6 12.52 -20.99 19.10
CA PHE A 6 13.34 -21.79 18.19
C PHE A 6 14.81 -21.52 18.48
N THR A 7 15.60 -22.58 18.51
CA THR A 7 17.06 -22.49 18.64
C THR A 7 17.69 -22.19 17.28
N LEU A 8 18.87 -21.53 17.29
CA LEU A 8 19.58 -21.15 16.05
C LEU A 8 19.89 -22.35 15.14
N ASP A 9 20.11 -23.52 15.74
CA ASP A 9 20.41 -24.77 15.02
C ASP A 9 19.17 -25.36 14.32
N GLU A 10 17.98 -25.19 14.90
CA GLU A 10 16.71 -25.61 14.27
C GLU A 10 16.36 -24.80 13.02
N LEU A 11 16.94 -23.59 12.90
CA LEU A 11 16.71 -22.68 11.77
C LEU A 11 17.62 -22.96 10.56
N GLN A 12 18.58 -23.89 10.66
CA GLN A 12 19.53 -24.25 9.57
C GLN A 12 20.15 -23.02 8.87
N LEU A 13 20.54 -22.01 9.64
CA LEU A 13 21.10 -20.76 9.11
C LEU A 13 22.61 -20.89 8.91
N ASP A 14 23.08 -20.83 7.67
CA ASP A 14 24.51 -20.84 7.32
C ASP A 14 25.19 -19.49 7.65
N THR A 15 25.72 -19.37 8.85
CA THR A 15 26.33 -18.14 9.38
C THR A 15 27.58 -17.66 8.61
N ASN A 16 28.10 -18.42 7.65
CA ASN A 16 29.32 -18.08 6.89
C ASN A 16 29.03 -17.42 5.52
N ALA A 17 27.79 -17.47 5.03
CA ALA A 17 27.41 -16.96 3.71
C ALA A 17 26.71 -15.60 3.81
N SER A 18 27.48 -14.51 3.91
CA SER A 18 26.98 -13.12 4.07
C SER A 18 26.21 -12.90 5.39
N PRO A 19 26.28 -11.72 6.05
CA PRO A 19 25.35 -11.44 7.13
C PRO A 19 23.93 -11.51 6.56
N PHE A 20 23.15 -12.54 6.93
CA PHE A 20 21.73 -12.58 6.62
C PHE A 20 21.07 -11.35 7.23
N VAL A 21 20.69 -10.40 6.39
CA VAL A 21 19.92 -9.23 6.84
C VAL A 21 18.48 -9.70 7.01
N PHE A 22 18.09 -9.92 8.26
CA PHE A 22 16.70 -10.20 8.61
C PHE A 22 15.95 -8.88 8.77
N VAL A 23 14.97 -8.65 7.89
CA VAL A 23 14.04 -7.53 8.02
C VAL A 23 12.80 -8.04 8.77
N ASP A 24 12.70 -7.70 10.05
CA ASP A 24 11.61 -8.10 10.93
C ASP A 24 10.46 -7.07 10.97
N TYR A 25 10.72 -5.86 10.50
CA TYR A 25 9.74 -4.78 10.44
C TYR A 25 10.11 -3.76 9.36
N LEU A 26 9.14 -3.36 8.55
CA LEU A 26 9.30 -2.32 7.55
C LEU A 26 8.13 -1.33 7.67
N ALA A 27 8.43 -0.06 7.85
CA ALA A 27 7.42 0.98 7.90
C ALA A 27 7.87 2.26 7.19
N TRP A 28 6.95 2.85 6.44
CA TRP A 28 7.21 4.09 5.71
C TRP A 28 5.91 4.83 5.40
N SER A 29 6.03 6.11 5.06
CA SER A 29 4.93 6.92 4.59
C SER A 29 5.24 7.52 3.23
N VAL A 30 4.21 7.64 2.39
CA VAL A 30 4.28 8.38 1.13
C VAL A 30 3.11 9.35 1.03
N PRO A 31 3.26 10.52 0.37
CA PRO A 31 2.11 11.37 0.08
C PRO A 31 1.10 10.59 -0.77
N TYR A 32 -0.17 10.56 -0.36
CA TYR A 32 -1.19 9.78 -1.07
C TYR A 32 -1.34 10.23 -2.53
N ALA A 33 -1.20 11.54 -2.78
CA ALA A 33 -1.21 12.11 -4.12
C ALA A 33 -0.11 11.54 -5.04
N SER A 34 0.93 10.89 -4.53
CA SER A 34 2.02 10.32 -5.33
C SER A 34 1.57 9.12 -6.16
N PHE A 35 0.53 8.37 -5.75
CA PHE A 35 0.01 7.23 -6.52
C PHE A 35 -0.53 7.62 -7.91
N ARG A 36 -0.83 8.91 -8.14
CA ARG A 36 -1.14 9.43 -9.48
C ARG A 36 -0.03 9.15 -10.49
N HIS A 37 1.21 9.07 -10.02
CA HIS A 37 2.42 8.84 -10.83
C HIS A 37 2.86 7.38 -10.86
N ALA A 38 2.16 6.46 -10.18
CA ALA A 38 2.58 5.06 -10.08
C ALA A 38 2.77 4.38 -11.45
N HIS A 39 2.00 4.82 -12.45
CA HIS A 39 2.08 4.35 -13.84
C HIS A 39 3.36 4.75 -14.59
N LYS A 40 4.13 5.72 -14.09
CA LYS A 40 5.35 6.22 -14.74
C LYS A 40 6.61 5.45 -14.38
N SER A 41 6.53 4.60 -13.36
CA SER A 41 7.64 3.72 -12.99
C SER A 41 7.78 2.58 -14.00
N ASP A 42 8.86 1.80 -13.92
CA ASP A 42 9.08 0.59 -14.74
C ASP A 42 7.98 -0.49 -14.53
N LEU A 43 7.00 -0.22 -13.68
CA LEU A 43 5.74 -0.93 -13.50
C LEU A 43 4.72 -0.65 -14.61
N SER A 44 5.19 -0.35 -15.82
CA SER A 44 4.36 0.01 -16.99
C SER A 44 3.47 -1.13 -17.48
N SER A 45 3.81 -2.38 -17.14
CA SER A 45 3.01 -3.57 -17.48
C SER A 45 1.74 -3.72 -16.62
N LEU A 46 1.59 -2.94 -15.54
CA LEU A 46 0.42 -3.01 -14.68
C LEU A 46 -0.72 -2.14 -15.21
N ILE A 47 -1.95 -2.65 -15.09
CA ILE A 47 -3.16 -1.89 -15.45
C ILE A 47 -3.50 -0.96 -14.29
N TRP A 48 -3.06 0.30 -14.39
CA TRP A 48 -3.37 1.33 -13.41
C TRP A 48 -4.71 2.01 -13.73
N ALA A 49 -5.55 2.24 -12.72
CA ALA A 49 -6.82 2.93 -12.89
C ALA A 49 -6.64 4.31 -13.56
N PRO A 50 -7.39 4.66 -14.61
CA PRO A 50 -7.23 5.95 -15.28
C PRO A 50 -7.61 7.09 -14.33
N LEU A 51 -6.84 8.18 -14.34
CA LEU A 51 -7.20 9.37 -13.58
C LEU A 51 -8.35 10.11 -14.30
N PRO A 52 -9.36 10.60 -13.56
CA PRO A 52 -10.46 11.34 -14.16
C PRO A 52 -9.96 12.64 -14.79
N LYS A 53 -10.63 13.06 -15.87
CA LYS A 53 -10.39 14.36 -16.49
C LYS A 53 -11.22 15.44 -15.77
N PRO A 54 -10.72 16.69 -15.69
CA PRO A 54 -11.40 17.78 -15.01
C PRO A 54 -12.58 18.32 -15.82
N ASP A 55 -13.71 17.60 -15.84
CA ASP A 55 -14.92 17.92 -16.62
C ASP A 55 -15.57 19.25 -16.19
N TYR A 56 -15.35 19.67 -14.94
CA TYR A 56 -15.86 20.93 -14.37
C TYR A 56 -15.39 22.19 -15.12
N ARG A 57 -14.37 22.09 -15.98
CA ARG A 57 -13.92 23.20 -16.84
C ARG A 57 -14.94 23.55 -17.94
N MET A 58 -15.84 22.63 -18.27
CA MET A 58 -16.87 22.82 -19.29
C MET A 58 -18.20 23.34 -18.72
N ALA A 59 -18.26 23.60 -17.41
CA ALA A 59 -19.47 24.07 -16.74
C ALA A 59 -19.86 25.48 -17.22
N ARG A 60 -21.14 25.70 -17.49
CA ARG A 60 -21.68 27.00 -17.92
C ARG A 60 -22.21 27.83 -16.76
N THR A 61 -22.66 27.19 -15.69
CA THR A 61 -23.20 27.86 -14.49
C THR A 61 -22.35 27.56 -13.25
N PRO A 62 -22.35 28.44 -12.23
CA PRO A 62 -21.64 28.21 -10.97
C PRO A 62 -22.11 26.95 -10.23
N GLU A 63 -23.42 26.72 -10.17
CA GLU A 63 -24.03 25.55 -9.52
C GLU A 63 -23.62 24.24 -10.21
N GLN A 64 -23.65 24.23 -11.55
CA GLN A 64 -23.20 23.09 -12.33
C GLN A 64 -21.71 22.82 -12.10
N LYS A 65 -20.89 23.88 -11.99
CA LYS A 65 -19.46 23.77 -11.74
C LYS A 65 -19.18 23.11 -10.39
N GLU A 66 -19.88 23.52 -9.33
CA GLU A 66 -19.73 22.94 -8.00
C GLU A 66 -20.05 21.44 -7.98
N LYS A 67 -21.17 21.05 -8.59
CA LYS A 67 -21.56 19.64 -8.73
C LYS A 67 -20.52 18.83 -9.51
N LEU A 68 -19.97 19.37 -10.59
CA LEU A 68 -18.92 18.70 -11.36
C LEU A 68 -17.59 18.62 -10.59
N ILE A 69 -17.27 19.59 -9.74
CA ILE A 69 -16.10 19.54 -8.85
C ILE A 69 -16.26 18.40 -7.83
N GLU A 70 -17.44 18.27 -7.23
CA GLU A 70 -17.70 17.19 -6.27
C GLU A 70 -17.62 15.81 -6.92
N LEU A 71 -18.27 15.63 -8.08
CA LEU A 71 -18.17 14.40 -8.87
C LEU A 71 -16.72 14.08 -9.28
N TYR A 72 -15.94 15.09 -9.66
CA TYR A 72 -14.53 14.92 -9.97
C TYR A 72 -13.73 14.44 -8.75
N LYS A 73 -13.96 15.03 -7.57
CA LYS A 73 -13.31 14.59 -6.32
C LYS A 73 -13.65 13.14 -5.97
N GLN A 74 -14.91 12.74 -6.13
CA GLN A 74 -15.34 11.36 -5.90
C GLN A 74 -14.64 10.39 -6.85
N LYS A 75 -14.67 10.65 -8.17
CA LYS A 75 -13.97 9.85 -9.17
C LYS A 75 -12.46 9.78 -8.91
N TRP A 76 -11.87 10.89 -8.47
CA TRP A 76 -10.45 10.96 -8.15
C TRP A 76 -10.11 10.06 -6.97
N ASN A 77 -10.92 10.10 -5.90
CA ASN A 77 -10.71 9.26 -4.73
C ASN A 77 -10.81 7.77 -5.08
N VAL A 78 -11.80 7.37 -5.88
CA VAL A 78 -11.95 5.98 -6.35
C VAL A 78 -10.71 5.55 -7.15
N ALA A 79 -10.29 6.32 -8.15
CA ALA A 79 -9.13 5.99 -8.97
C ALA A 79 -7.83 5.91 -8.15
N MET A 80 -7.65 6.78 -7.15
CA MET A 80 -6.49 6.76 -6.26
C MET A 80 -6.49 5.55 -5.33
N MET A 81 -7.67 5.14 -4.86
CA MET A 81 -7.85 3.94 -4.02
C MET A 81 -7.50 2.67 -4.81
N GLU A 82 -8.02 2.54 -6.03
CA GLU A 82 -7.69 1.42 -6.92
C GLU A 82 -6.19 1.36 -7.23
N ARG A 83 -5.55 2.52 -7.44
CA ARG A 83 -4.09 2.59 -7.65
C ARG A 83 -3.32 2.16 -6.41
N LEU A 84 -3.77 2.51 -5.20
CA LEU A 84 -3.16 2.03 -3.95
C LEU A 84 -3.30 0.51 -3.82
N GLU A 85 -4.46 -0.05 -4.15
CA GLU A 85 -4.67 -1.51 -4.14
C GLU A 85 -3.77 -2.23 -5.15
N VAL A 86 -3.65 -1.71 -6.38
CA VAL A 86 -2.73 -2.25 -7.40
C VAL A 86 -1.29 -2.16 -6.92
N PHE A 87 -0.90 -1.06 -6.27
CA PHE A 87 0.44 -0.93 -5.70
C PHE A 87 0.71 -2.02 -4.66
N CYS A 88 -0.18 -2.19 -3.69
CA CYS A 88 -0.04 -3.24 -2.68
C CYS A 88 0.06 -4.64 -3.33
N LEU A 89 -0.85 -4.96 -4.26
CA LEU A 89 -0.95 -6.30 -4.82
C LEU A 89 0.21 -6.66 -5.75
N HIS A 90 0.56 -5.75 -6.65
CA HIS A 90 1.48 -6.04 -7.73
C HIS A 90 2.91 -5.57 -7.47
N VAL A 91 3.10 -4.53 -6.65
CA VAL A 91 4.43 -4.01 -6.30
C VAL A 91 4.91 -4.65 -5.01
N LEU A 92 4.09 -4.63 -3.95
CA LEU A 92 4.46 -5.23 -2.66
C LEU A 92 4.17 -6.73 -2.59
N GLY A 93 3.31 -7.27 -3.46
CA GLY A 93 2.89 -8.67 -3.36
C GLY A 93 1.97 -8.93 -2.17
N LEU A 94 1.22 -7.92 -1.71
CA LEU A 94 0.34 -7.99 -0.54
C LEU A 94 -1.09 -7.57 -0.89
N ARG A 95 -2.08 -8.19 -0.26
CA ARG A 95 -3.49 -7.87 -0.45
C ARG A 95 -3.98 -6.93 0.65
N MET A 96 -4.77 -5.93 0.27
CA MET A 96 -5.50 -5.10 1.22
C MET A 96 -6.82 -5.78 1.62
N SER A 97 -7.18 -5.66 2.90
CA SER A 97 -8.53 -5.93 3.37
C SER A 97 -9.44 -4.71 3.11
N PRO A 98 -10.76 -4.86 3.30
CA PRO A 98 -11.63 -3.69 3.46
C PRO A 98 -11.13 -2.75 4.56
N TRP A 99 -11.42 -1.47 4.41
CA TRP A 99 -11.18 -0.45 5.43
C TRP A 99 -11.99 -0.73 6.68
N ARG A 100 -11.43 -0.40 7.85
CA ARG A 100 -11.99 -0.78 9.15
C ARG A 100 -12.73 0.37 9.84
N ASP A 101 -12.71 1.54 9.24
CA ASP A 101 -13.18 2.80 9.83
C ASP A 101 -12.57 3.06 11.21
N LYS A 102 -11.29 2.69 11.33
CA LYS A 102 -10.49 2.83 12.54
C LYS A 102 -9.14 3.43 12.22
N GLY A 103 -8.79 4.51 12.91
CA GLY A 103 -7.50 5.16 12.79
C GLY A 103 -6.33 4.31 13.30
N LEU A 104 -5.13 4.70 12.90
CA LEU A 104 -3.86 4.10 13.34
C LEU A 104 -2.79 5.21 13.38
N TYR A 105 -2.05 5.38 14.47
CA TYR A 105 -0.95 6.36 14.58
C TYR A 105 -1.25 7.79 14.09
N GLY A 106 -2.45 8.32 14.38
CA GLY A 106 -2.87 9.65 13.95
C GLY A 106 -3.37 9.73 12.50
N TYR A 107 -3.46 8.59 11.81
CA TYR A 107 -4.23 8.46 10.57
C TYR A 107 -5.70 8.19 10.87
N GLU A 108 -6.58 8.65 9.99
CA GLU A 108 -8.04 8.61 10.19
C GLU A 108 -8.62 7.21 9.99
N ASN A 109 -8.12 6.45 9.01
CA ASN A 109 -8.59 5.10 8.71
C ASN A 109 -7.42 4.15 8.44
N SER A 110 -7.67 2.85 8.56
CA SER A 110 -6.69 1.81 8.29
C SER A 110 -7.34 0.51 7.82
N CYS A 111 -6.58 -0.28 7.06
CA CYS A 111 -6.92 -1.62 6.61
C CYS A 111 -5.77 -2.59 6.90
N HIS A 112 -6.08 -3.88 6.94
CA HIS A 112 -5.08 -4.92 7.11
C HIS A 112 -4.38 -5.22 5.78
N LEU A 113 -3.09 -5.50 5.85
CA LEU A 113 -2.34 -6.17 4.80
C LEU A 113 -2.32 -7.66 5.07
N MET A 114 -2.57 -8.43 4.02
CA MET A 114 -2.56 -9.88 4.01
C MET A 114 -1.57 -10.38 2.96
N SER A 115 -1.05 -11.58 3.16
CA SER A 115 -0.25 -12.24 2.12
C SER A 115 -1.07 -12.46 0.84
N LYS A 116 -0.42 -12.45 -0.32
CA LYS A 116 -1.12 -12.60 -1.62
C LYS A 116 -1.93 -13.90 -1.76
N TYR A 117 -1.38 -15.00 -1.24
CA TYR A 117 -1.94 -16.35 -1.40
C TYR A 117 -2.57 -16.90 -0.10
N SER A 118 -2.58 -16.12 0.98
CA SER A 118 -3.19 -16.53 2.25
C SER A 118 -3.84 -15.35 2.97
N ASN A 119 -4.90 -15.60 3.72
CA ASN A 119 -5.55 -14.57 4.56
C ASN A 119 -4.77 -14.26 5.84
N LYS A 120 -3.47 -14.60 5.89
CA LYS A 120 -2.62 -14.31 7.04
C LYS A 120 -2.34 -12.82 7.09
N HIS A 121 -2.63 -12.21 8.24
CA HIS A 121 -2.26 -10.83 8.53
C HIS A 121 -0.75 -10.66 8.51
N VAL A 122 -0.29 -9.59 7.86
CA VAL A 122 1.14 -9.25 7.77
C VAL A 122 1.43 -7.77 7.99
N GLY A 123 0.44 -6.95 8.34
CA GLY A 123 0.64 -5.52 8.59
C GLY A 123 -0.59 -4.66 8.36
N PHE A 124 -0.37 -3.35 8.25
CA PHE A 124 -1.42 -2.35 8.08
C PHE A 124 -1.06 -1.33 6.99
N VAL A 125 -2.11 -0.83 6.33
CA VAL A 125 -2.06 0.45 5.60
C VAL A 125 -2.99 1.42 6.29
N ALA A 126 -2.54 2.66 6.47
CA ALA A 126 -3.34 3.73 7.05
C ALA A 126 -3.38 4.95 6.14
N LEU A 127 -4.50 5.67 6.15
CA LEU A 127 -4.78 6.81 5.28
C LEU A 127 -5.63 7.86 6.00
N GLY A 128 -5.49 9.12 5.58
CA GLY A 128 -6.17 10.28 6.19
C GLY A 128 -5.36 10.85 7.35
N GLY A 129 -5.56 12.11 7.71
CA GLY A 129 -4.67 12.80 8.66
C GLY A 129 -3.24 12.96 8.12
N ASN A 130 -2.28 13.29 9.00
CA ASN A 130 -0.83 13.34 8.73
C ASN A 130 -0.45 13.92 7.35
N ARG A 131 -1.00 15.10 7.01
CA ARG A 131 -0.77 15.80 5.72
C ARG A 131 -1.15 14.98 4.47
N ASN A 132 -2.22 14.19 4.54
CA ASN A 132 -2.71 13.33 3.47
C ASN A 132 -1.66 12.34 2.95
N THR A 133 -0.90 11.76 3.89
CA THR A 133 0.02 10.66 3.59
C THR A 133 -0.68 9.32 3.73
N CYS A 134 -0.10 8.30 3.11
CA CYS A 134 -0.46 6.91 3.26
C CYS A 134 0.71 6.21 3.97
N TYR A 135 0.43 5.57 5.09
CA TYR A 135 1.41 4.86 5.90
C TYR A 135 1.29 3.36 5.72
N PHE A 136 2.45 2.72 5.60
CA PHE A 136 2.60 1.29 5.49
C PHE A 136 3.36 0.80 6.71
N GLN A 137 2.86 -0.28 7.30
CA GLN A 137 3.52 -1.05 8.33
C GLN A 137 3.45 -2.51 7.91
N ILE A 138 4.60 -3.16 7.83
CA ILE A 138 4.73 -4.55 7.43
C ILE A 138 5.53 -5.28 8.51
N GLU A 139 4.94 -6.32 9.06
CA GLU A 139 5.54 -7.19 10.07
C GLU A 139 6.48 -8.21 9.40
N GLY A 140 7.36 -8.88 10.15
CA GLY A 140 8.45 -9.69 9.59
C GLY A 140 8.02 -10.76 8.57
N VAL A 141 6.87 -11.40 8.79
CA VAL A 141 6.31 -12.36 7.80
C VAL A 141 5.97 -11.67 6.48
N GLY A 142 5.46 -10.44 6.54
CA GLY A 142 5.19 -9.63 5.36
C GLY A 142 6.48 -9.12 4.70
N CYS A 143 7.49 -8.74 5.48
CA CYS A 143 8.77 -8.27 4.95
C CYS A 143 9.43 -9.34 4.08
N ARG A 144 9.43 -10.60 4.55
CA ARG A 144 9.87 -11.74 3.76
C ARG A 144 9.10 -11.87 2.44
N THR A 145 7.77 -11.76 2.49
CA THR A 145 6.91 -11.85 1.30
C THR A 145 7.24 -10.74 0.29
N VAL A 146 7.42 -9.51 0.77
CA VAL A 146 7.77 -8.36 -0.08
C VAL A 146 9.12 -8.59 -0.75
N LEU A 147 10.15 -8.96 0.01
CA LEU A 147 11.52 -9.16 -0.51
C LEU A 147 11.63 -10.37 -1.45
N GLU A 148 10.82 -11.41 -1.26
CA GLU A 148 10.72 -12.53 -2.19
C GLU A 148 9.97 -12.13 -3.48
N HIS A 149 9.00 -11.22 -3.39
CA HIS A 149 8.22 -10.73 -4.53
C HIS A 149 8.95 -9.63 -5.33
N THR A 150 9.75 -8.80 -4.67
CA THR A 150 10.54 -7.75 -5.30
C THR A 150 11.95 -8.25 -5.62
N SER A 151 12.27 -8.41 -6.90
CA SER A 151 13.67 -8.59 -7.31
C SER A 151 14.48 -7.34 -6.94
N LEU A 152 15.77 -7.49 -6.58
CA LEU A 152 16.71 -6.43 -6.19
C LEU A 152 16.76 -5.17 -7.08
N PHE A 153 16.17 -5.21 -8.28
CA PHE A 153 16.08 -4.09 -9.23
C PHE A 153 14.70 -3.38 -9.28
N ARG A 154 13.75 -3.69 -8.39
CA ARG A 154 12.35 -3.19 -8.43
C ARG A 154 11.93 -2.33 -7.22
N LEU A 155 12.86 -1.73 -6.50
CA LEU A 155 12.55 -0.75 -5.43
C LEU A 155 12.90 0.67 -5.86
#